data_AF-A0A2S8G955-F1
#
_entry.id   AF-A0A2S8G955-F1
#
_cell.length_a   1.000
_cell.length_b   1.000
_cell.length_c   1.000
_cell.angle_alpha   90.00
_cell.angle_beta   90.00
_cell.angle_gamma   90.00
#
_symmetry.space_group_name_H-M   'P 1'
#
loop_
_entity.id
_entity.type
_entity.pdbx_description
1 polymer ?
#
loop_
_entity_poly.entity_id
_entity_poly.type
_entity_poly.pdbx_seq_one_letter_code
_entity_poly.pdbx_strand_id
1 'polypeptide(L)'
;MIQGIDFDLKSVVLTNSSFGPEEIRQILRTVGRDYNAYSTLRDSVSELEGQSEERSPATNVRLGVCQFIMGQHGRAVGTLSAADGGALAHFYLGRSYFAMEDYDKAIEAFQSAQTAGYNRDDCQLGIIESLRCKGESKQALTMLDNMFGPVESTANYLYQRAATIASLGGNPDEVVALYERAVEADPGHAGALFGLALENDRRGNDVQALQLYQNAAAVFPSHVGALLNLGLLHEDRGEYDRATHCYQRVLDSYPNDKRARMYMKDAQASGDMYYDEEEQKKRDRMSQVLSIPVTDFELSVRSRNCLQKMGIMTLGDLCRCSEQELLASKNFGETSLIEIRDMLRSKGLELGQMANEKQAAPEVAYDTSGLSPDEQALLDRPIAELSLSVRARKCMVRLGISTIGELVRRTGDELLECKNFGVTSLNEVREKLTSYNLKLRGD
;
A
#
# COMPACT_ATOMS: atom_id res chain seq x y z
N MET A 1 -32.89 9.87 6.28
CA MET A 1 -33.30 8.96 5.20
C MET A 1 -33.79 9.84 4.05
N ILE A 2 -32.89 10.29 3.18
CA ILE A 2 -33.24 11.00 1.93
C ILE A 2 -33.00 9.96 0.84
N GLN A 3 -34.07 9.48 0.24
CA GLN A 3 -34.03 8.63 -0.95
C GLN A 3 -33.33 9.43 -2.06
N GLY A 4 -32.07 9.10 -2.33
CA GLY A 4 -31.26 9.74 -3.35
C GLY A 4 -31.75 9.30 -4.73
N ILE A 5 -31.97 10.28 -5.60
CA ILE A 5 -32.18 10.10 -7.03
C ILE A 5 -31.07 9.16 -7.54
N ASP A 6 -31.46 8.09 -8.22
CA ASP A 6 -30.55 7.12 -8.82
C ASP A 6 -29.63 7.87 -9.80
N PHE A 7 -28.33 7.93 -9.50
CA PHE A 7 -27.37 8.63 -10.35
C PHE A 7 -27.09 7.79 -11.58
N ASP A 8 -27.66 8.16 -12.72
CA ASP A 8 -27.41 7.49 -13.99
C ASP A 8 -26.07 7.94 -14.59
N LEU A 9 -25.02 7.19 -14.26
CA LEU A 9 -23.66 7.40 -14.77
C LEU A 9 -23.63 7.43 -16.30
N LYS A 10 -24.36 6.54 -16.97
CA LYS A 10 -24.37 6.45 -18.44
C LYS A 10 -24.97 7.70 -19.04
N SER A 11 -26.10 8.18 -18.50
CA SER A 11 -26.73 9.42 -18.95
C SER A 11 -25.79 10.63 -18.78
N VAL A 12 -25.10 10.76 -17.64
CA VAL A 12 -24.19 11.90 -17.40
C VAL A 12 -23.02 11.92 -18.39
N VAL A 13 -22.52 10.75 -18.79
CA VAL A 13 -21.46 10.65 -19.79
C VAL A 13 -21.99 10.94 -21.20
N LEU A 14 -23.12 10.35 -21.60
CA LEU A 14 -23.60 10.38 -22.98
C LEU A 14 -24.47 11.59 -23.35
N THR A 15 -25.25 12.14 -22.42
CA THR A 15 -26.24 13.18 -22.75
C THR A 15 -25.63 14.57 -22.79
N ASN A 16 -26.13 15.46 -23.66
CA ASN A 16 -25.57 16.81 -23.84
C ASN A 16 -25.96 17.80 -22.70
N SER A 17 -25.83 17.36 -21.44
CA SER A 17 -26.10 18.15 -20.22
C SER A 17 -24.88 18.94 -19.75
N SER A 18 -25.06 19.77 -18.71
CA SER A 18 -23.95 20.37 -17.97
C SER A 18 -22.97 19.28 -17.52
N PHE A 19 -21.68 19.58 -17.65
CA PHE A 19 -20.62 18.68 -17.21
C PHE A 19 -19.54 19.52 -16.55
N GLY A 20 -19.45 19.42 -15.22
CA GLY A 20 -18.52 20.19 -14.42
C GLY A 20 -18.07 19.46 -13.15
N PRO A 21 -17.53 20.20 -12.17
CA PRO A 21 -16.94 19.60 -10.96
C PRO A 21 -17.91 18.79 -10.10
N GLU A 22 -19.22 19.03 -10.17
CA GLU A 22 -20.21 18.24 -9.43
C GLU A 22 -20.48 16.89 -10.10
N GLU A 23 -20.72 16.87 -11.42
CA GLU A 23 -20.93 15.63 -12.18
C GLU A 23 -19.69 14.72 -12.08
N ILE A 24 -18.49 15.30 -12.20
CA ILE A 24 -17.23 14.56 -12.00
C ILE A 24 -17.18 13.95 -10.60
N ARG A 25 -17.48 14.72 -9.55
CA ARG A 25 -17.51 14.19 -8.17
C ARG A 25 -18.52 13.07 -8.00
N GLN A 26 -19.67 13.14 -8.67
CA GLN A 26 -20.68 12.09 -8.63
C GLN A 26 -20.22 10.82 -9.35
N ILE A 27 -19.57 10.94 -10.51
CA ILE A 27 -18.93 9.80 -11.20
C ILE A 27 -17.92 9.13 -10.27
N LEU A 28 -17.00 9.92 -9.69
CA LEU A 28 -15.96 9.39 -8.81
C LEU A 28 -16.54 8.68 -7.58
N ARG A 29 -17.55 9.27 -6.94
CA ARG A 29 -18.25 8.65 -5.79
C ARG A 29 -19.00 7.39 -6.18
N THR A 30 -19.63 7.35 -7.35
CA THR A 30 -20.39 6.19 -7.81
C THR A 30 -19.45 5.01 -8.06
N VAL A 31 -18.37 5.24 -8.81
CA VAL A 31 -17.37 4.19 -9.07
C VAL A 31 -16.62 3.80 -7.79
N GLY A 32 -16.38 4.74 -6.87
CA GLY A 32 -15.77 4.43 -5.58
C GLY A 32 -16.65 3.60 -4.64
N ARG A 33 -17.98 3.74 -4.72
CA ARG A 33 -18.93 2.94 -3.93
C ARG A 33 -19.20 1.56 -4.53
N ASP A 34 -19.32 1.50 -5.86
CA ASP A 34 -19.53 0.28 -6.60
C ASP A 34 -18.59 0.24 -7.82
N TYR A 35 -17.53 -0.57 -7.69
CA TYR A 35 -16.54 -0.69 -8.76
C TYR A 35 -17.13 -1.33 -10.04
N ASN A 36 -18.28 -2.02 -9.98
CA ASN A 36 -18.96 -2.49 -11.18
C ASN A 36 -19.38 -1.33 -12.10
N ALA A 37 -19.66 -0.14 -11.53
CA ALA A 37 -19.96 1.06 -12.29
C ALA A 37 -18.77 1.55 -13.16
N TYR A 38 -17.54 1.10 -12.87
CA TYR A 38 -16.39 1.33 -13.75
C TYR A 38 -16.59 0.73 -15.14
N SER A 39 -17.21 -0.46 -15.23
CA SER A 39 -17.52 -1.09 -16.52
C SER A 39 -18.49 -0.22 -17.33
N THR A 40 -19.52 0.33 -16.67
CA THR A 40 -20.48 1.25 -17.29
C THR A 40 -19.79 2.54 -17.76
N LEU A 41 -18.87 3.11 -16.97
CA LEU A 41 -18.08 4.27 -17.36
C LEU A 41 -17.24 3.98 -18.61
N ARG A 42 -16.52 2.86 -18.61
CA ARG A 42 -15.69 2.43 -19.73
C ARG A 42 -16.51 2.24 -21.01
N ASP A 43 -17.65 1.56 -20.91
CA ASP A 43 -18.50 1.27 -22.06
C ASP A 43 -19.12 2.58 -22.61
N SER A 44 -19.52 3.50 -21.72
CA SER A 44 -20.04 4.83 -22.10
C SER A 44 -18.97 5.70 -22.78
N VAL A 45 -17.73 5.64 -22.31
CA VAL A 45 -16.61 6.34 -22.95
C VAL A 45 -16.30 5.73 -24.32
N SER A 46 -16.31 4.39 -24.45
CA SER A 46 -16.13 3.73 -25.74
C SER A 46 -17.20 4.12 -26.75
N GLU A 47 -18.45 4.32 -26.30
CA GLU A 47 -19.56 4.79 -27.14
C GLU A 47 -19.31 6.23 -27.64
N LEU A 48 -18.88 7.15 -26.78
CA LEU A 48 -18.50 8.52 -27.17
C LEU A 48 -17.31 8.57 -28.14
N GLU A 49 -16.35 7.67 -27.98
CA GLU A 49 -15.19 7.58 -28.87
C GLU A 49 -15.58 7.15 -30.29
N GLY A 50 -16.61 6.32 -30.42
CA GLY A 50 -17.15 5.88 -31.71
C GLY A 50 -17.88 6.97 -32.49
N GLN A 51 -18.32 8.05 -31.85
CA GLN A 51 -19.09 9.16 -32.45
C GLN A 51 -18.19 10.22 -33.11
N SER A 52 -17.02 9.84 -33.66
CA SER A 52 -15.93 10.76 -33.96
C SER A 52 -16.23 11.92 -34.91
N GLU A 53 -17.23 11.79 -35.78
CA GLU A 53 -17.59 12.80 -36.80
C GLU A 53 -18.56 13.90 -36.29
N GLU A 54 -19.19 13.73 -35.11
CA GLU A 54 -20.24 14.63 -34.61
C GLU A 54 -19.91 15.31 -33.26
N ARG A 55 -18.69 15.12 -32.72
CA ARG A 55 -18.36 15.60 -31.37
C ARG A 55 -18.23 17.13 -31.31
N SER A 56 -19.10 17.75 -30.53
CA SER A 56 -18.94 19.15 -30.15
C SER A 56 -17.71 19.35 -29.24
N PRO A 57 -17.13 20.56 -29.18
CA PRO A 57 -16.04 20.86 -28.26
C PRO A 57 -16.35 20.52 -26.80
N ALA A 58 -17.58 20.77 -26.32
CA ALA A 58 -18.03 20.38 -24.98
C ALA A 58 -18.06 18.85 -24.77
N THR A 59 -18.43 18.08 -25.81
CA THR A 59 -18.37 16.62 -25.79
C THR A 59 -16.92 16.13 -25.69
N ASN A 60 -15.98 16.79 -26.36
CA ASN A 60 -14.55 16.50 -26.24
C ASN A 60 -14.03 16.78 -24.82
N VAL A 61 -14.45 17.88 -24.17
CA VAL A 61 -14.09 18.14 -22.76
C VAL A 61 -14.56 16.97 -21.89
N ARG A 62 -15.82 16.59 -21.99
CA ARG A 62 -16.39 15.50 -21.20
C ARG A 62 -15.67 14.18 -21.43
N LEU A 63 -15.48 13.82 -22.69
CA LEU A 63 -14.78 12.60 -23.08
C LEU A 63 -13.35 12.59 -22.53
N GLY A 64 -12.61 13.69 -22.70
CA GLY A 64 -11.25 13.82 -22.22
C GLY A 64 -11.13 13.72 -20.69
N VAL A 65 -12.07 14.32 -19.96
CA VAL A 65 -12.14 14.17 -18.49
C VAL A 65 -12.44 12.72 -18.08
N CYS A 66 -13.35 12.04 -18.77
CA CYS A 66 -13.66 10.64 -18.47
C CYS A 66 -12.47 9.72 -18.80
N GLN A 67 -11.76 9.98 -19.91
CA GLN A 67 -10.50 9.29 -20.24
C GLN A 67 -9.46 9.47 -19.13
N PHE A 68 -9.31 10.70 -18.61
CA PHE A 68 -8.42 10.96 -17.47
C PHE A 68 -8.84 10.17 -16.22
N ILE A 69 -10.14 10.18 -15.86
CA ILE A 69 -10.67 9.44 -14.70
C ILE A 69 -10.36 7.93 -14.79
N MET A 70 -10.38 7.38 -16.01
CA MET A 70 -10.04 5.97 -16.26
C MET A 70 -8.54 5.68 -16.32
N GLY A 71 -7.68 6.68 -16.16
CA GLY A 71 -6.21 6.54 -16.25
C GLY A 71 -5.65 6.62 -17.68
N GLN A 72 -6.47 6.91 -18.69
CA GLN A 72 -6.08 6.95 -20.11
C GLN A 72 -5.46 8.32 -20.48
N HIS A 73 -4.41 8.73 -19.75
CA HIS A 73 -3.85 10.09 -19.80
C HIS A 73 -3.42 10.54 -21.20
N GLY A 74 -2.79 9.67 -21.99
CA GLY A 74 -2.38 10.01 -23.35
C GLY A 74 -3.57 10.29 -24.29
N ARG A 75 -4.67 9.54 -24.14
CA ARG A 75 -5.90 9.78 -24.91
C ARG A 75 -6.59 11.06 -24.43
N ALA A 76 -6.63 11.27 -23.12
CA ALA A 76 -7.17 12.48 -22.51
C ALA A 76 -6.45 13.73 -23.04
N VAL A 77 -5.12 13.74 -23.11
CA VAL A 77 -4.35 14.84 -23.71
C VAL A 77 -4.75 15.10 -25.16
N GLY A 78 -4.83 14.06 -25.98
CA GLY A 78 -5.24 14.19 -27.39
C GLY A 78 -6.64 14.78 -27.55
N THR A 79 -7.61 14.30 -26.76
CA THR A 79 -9.00 14.77 -26.81
C THR A 79 -9.15 16.18 -26.25
N LEU A 80 -8.53 16.49 -25.11
CA LEU A 80 -8.64 17.79 -24.44
C LEU A 80 -7.92 18.90 -25.19
N SER A 81 -6.81 18.59 -25.88
CA SER A 81 -6.10 19.57 -26.72
C SER A 81 -6.91 20.00 -27.94
N ALA A 82 -7.86 19.17 -28.38
CA ALA A 82 -8.77 19.44 -29.50
C ALA A 82 -10.15 19.97 -29.05
N ALA A 83 -10.32 20.28 -27.76
CA ALA A 83 -11.57 20.78 -27.20
C ALA A 83 -11.72 22.30 -27.32
N ASP A 84 -12.63 22.90 -26.56
CA ASP A 84 -12.96 24.34 -26.58
C ASP A 84 -11.92 25.25 -25.89
N GLY A 85 -10.87 24.69 -25.27
CA GLY A 85 -9.94 25.46 -24.45
C GLY A 85 -10.59 26.06 -23.20
N GLY A 86 -11.71 25.47 -22.73
CA GLY A 86 -12.39 25.92 -21.52
C GLY A 86 -11.56 25.67 -20.26
N ALA A 87 -11.93 26.33 -19.17
CA ALA A 87 -11.24 26.23 -17.87
C ALA A 87 -11.08 24.79 -17.36
N LEU A 88 -12.16 24.00 -17.49
CA LEU A 88 -12.17 22.58 -17.12
C LEU A 88 -11.24 21.75 -18.02
N ALA A 89 -11.22 22.05 -19.32
CA ALA A 89 -10.39 21.33 -20.29
C ALA A 89 -8.90 21.52 -19.96
N HIS A 90 -8.47 22.77 -19.75
CA HIS A 90 -7.10 23.08 -19.36
C HIS A 90 -6.71 22.48 -18.01
N PHE A 91 -7.63 22.47 -17.03
CA PHE A 91 -7.34 21.89 -15.72
C PHE A 91 -7.06 20.39 -15.83
N TYR A 92 -7.90 19.64 -16.54
CA TYR A 92 -7.71 18.20 -16.75
C TYR A 92 -6.59 17.88 -17.74
N LEU A 93 -6.25 18.80 -18.65
CA LEU A 93 -5.06 18.71 -19.47
C LEU A 93 -3.81 18.78 -18.60
N GLY A 94 -3.77 19.71 -17.64
CA GLY A 94 -2.68 19.81 -16.64
C GLY A 94 -2.55 18.56 -15.80
N ARG A 95 -3.66 18.01 -15.31
CA ARG A 95 -3.65 16.73 -14.57
C ARG A 95 -3.17 15.55 -15.42
N SER A 96 -3.51 15.53 -16.71
CA SER A 96 -3.09 14.47 -17.63
C SER A 96 -1.59 14.55 -17.95
N TYR A 97 -1.07 15.75 -18.21
CA TYR A 97 0.37 15.96 -18.38
C TYR A 97 1.17 15.60 -17.13
N PHE A 98 0.66 15.98 -15.95
CA PHE A 98 1.27 15.60 -14.68
C PHE A 98 1.36 14.07 -14.53
N ALA A 99 0.28 13.36 -14.84
CA ALA A 99 0.25 11.89 -14.78
C ALA A 99 1.16 11.21 -15.83
N MET A 100 1.57 11.95 -16.86
CA MET A 100 2.57 11.53 -17.86
C MET A 100 3.99 12.00 -17.52
N GLU A 101 4.20 12.60 -16.35
CA GLU A 101 5.47 13.16 -15.87
C GLU A 101 6.01 14.34 -16.70
N ASP A 102 5.16 14.95 -17.55
CA ASP A 102 5.48 16.17 -18.30
C ASP A 102 5.10 17.40 -17.45
N TYR A 103 5.91 17.67 -16.43
CA TYR A 103 5.61 18.67 -15.41
C TYR A 103 5.58 20.10 -15.95
N ASP A 104 6.39 20.42 -16.97
CA ASP A 104 6.42 21.75 -17.55
C ASP A 104 5.11 22.07 -18.27
N LYS A 105 4.61 21.15 -19.12
CA LYS A 105 3.29 21.32 -19.75
C LYS A 105 2.15 21.26 -18.75
N ALA A 106 2.29 20.48 -17.67
CA ALA A 106 1.29 20.46 -16.60
C ALA A 106 1.11 21.86 -15.99
N ILE A 107 2.22 22.53 -15.66
CA ILE A 107 2.22 23.89 -15.09
C ILE A 107 1.59 24.89 -16.07
N GLU A 108 1.98 24.87 -17.34
CA GLU A 108 1.41 25.75 -18.38
C GLU A 108 -0.11 25.57 -18.53
N ALA A 109 -0.58 24.31 -18.49
CA ALA A 109 -2.00 23.99 -18.59
C ALA A 109 -2.78 24.45 -17.35
N PHE A 110 -2.24 24.31 -16.14
CA PHE A 110 -2.87 24.84 -14.92
C PHE A 110 -2.92 26.37 -14.90
N GLN A 111 -1.88 27.04 -15.38
CA GLN A 111 -1.90 28.50 -15.56
C GLN A 111 -2.98 28.93 -16.56
N SER A 112 -3.08 28.21 -17.68
CA SER A 112 -4.14 28.45 -18.69
C SER A 112 -5.54 28.23 -18.11
N ALA A 113 -5.72 27.19 -17.29
CA ALA A 113 -6.98 26.91 -16.59
C ALA A 113 -7.36 28.05 -15.64
N GLN A 114 -6.38 28.57 -14.89
CA GLN A 114 -6.58 29.71 -14.01
C GLN A 114 -7.00 30.97 -14.79
N THR A 115 -6.33 31.27 -15.91
CA THR A 115 -6.69 32.40 -16.78
C THR A 115 -8.08 32.24 -17.39
N ALA A 116 -8.47 31.01 -17.73
CA ALA A 116 -9.80 30.68 -18.24
C ALA A 116 -10.90 30.70 -17.15
N GLY A 117 -10.56 30.93 -15.89
CA GLY A 117 -11.51 31.11 -14.79
C GLY A 117 -11.80 29.85 -13.96
N TYR A 118 -10.94 28.83 -14.02
CA TYR A 118 -11.02 27.70 -13.08
C TYR A 118 -10.69 28.17 -11.66
N ASN A 119 -11.04 27.35 -10.65
CA ASN A 119 -10.73 27.67 -9.26
C ASN A 119 -9.21 27.92 -9.10
N ARG A 120 -8.87 29.13 -8.62
CA ARG A 120 -7.49 29.58 -8.47
C ARG A 120 -6.67 28.67 -7.55
N ASP A 121 -7.25 28.30 -6.41
CA ASP A 121 -6.56 27.51 -5.40
C ASP A 121 -6.27 26.10 -5.91
N ASP A 122 -7.23 25.48 -6.61
CA ASP A 122 -7.03 24.17 -7.24
C ASP A 122 -5.93 24.21 -8.31
N CYS A 123 -5.90 25.25 -9.15
CA CYS A 123 -4.82 25.42 -10.14
C CYS A 123 -3.46 25.62 -9.48
N GLN A 124 -3.39 26.47 -8.44
CA GLN A 124 -2.14 26.70 -7.70
C GLN A 124 -1.64 25.41 -7.03
N LEU A 125 -2.52 24.62 -6.42
CA LEU A 125 -2.18 23.33 -5.83
C LEU A 125 -1.68 22.33 -6.88
N GLY A 126 -2.26 22.30 -8.09
CA GLY A 126 -1.76 21.49 -9.20
C GLY A 126 -0.36 21.91 -9.68
N ILE A 127 -0.07 23.22 -9.69
CA ILE A 127 1.27 23.76 -10.00
C ILE A 127 2.27 23.37 -8.90
N ILE A 128 1.90 23.53 -7.62
CA ILE A 128 2.71 23.14 -6.46
C ILE A 128 3.08 21.67 -6.54
N GLU A 129 2.10 20.81 -6.84
CA GLU A 129 2.32 19.37 -6.99
C GLU A 129 3.32 19.08 -8.11
N SER A 130 3.17 19.74 -9.26
CA SER A 130 4.06 19.60 -10.42
C SER A 130 5.49 20.05 -10.10
N LEU A 131 5.66 21.20 -9.42
CA LEU A 131 6.97 21.70 -8.99
C LEU A 131 7.65 20.76 -8.00
N ARG A 132 6.89 20.22 -7.03
CA ARG A 132 7.41 19.24 -6.07
C ARG A 132 7.93 17.99 -6.79
N CYS A 133 7.16 17.44 -7.73
CA CYS A 133 7.56 16.25 -8.49
C CYS A 133 8.71 16.52 -9.47
N LYS A 134 8.84 17.74 -9.98
CA LYS A 134 10.00 18.21 -10.76
C LYS A 134 11.29 18.34 -9.93
N GLY A 135 11.19 18.33 -8.60
CA GLY A 135 12.31 18.49 -7.67
C GLY A 135 12.48 19.92 -7.14
N GLU A 136 11.64 20.86 -7.58
CA GLU A 136 11.65 22.28 -7.17
C GLU A 136 10.86 22.48 -5.87
N SER A 137 11.08 21.60 -4.87
CA SER A 137 10.28 21.55 -3.63
C SER A 137 10.36 22.83 -2.80
N LYS A 138 11.46 23.58 -2.86
CA LYS A 138 11.59 24.89 -2.19
C LYS A 138 10.62 25.93 -2.78
N GLN A 139 10.48 25.96 -4.10
CA GLN A 139 9.55 26.87 -4.76
C GLN A 139 8.10 26.47 -4.51
N ALA A 140 7.81 25.17 -4.50
CA ALA A 140 6.51 24.64 -4.10
C ALA A 140 6.12 25.09 -2.68
N LEU A 141 7.06 25.01 -1.72
CA LEU A 141 6.82 25.46 -0.34
C LEU A 141 6.56 26.97 -0.26
N THR A 142 7.38 27.78 -0.93
CA THR A 142 7.14 29.24 -1.00
C THR A 142 5.77 29.56 -1.58
N MET A 143 5.29 28.81 -2.58
CA MET A 143 3.97 29.03 -3.14
C MET A 143 2.86 28.65 -2.15
N LEU A 144 3.00 27.54 -1.42
CA LEU A 144 2.09 27.13 -0.35
C LEU A 144 2.01 28.15 0.79
N ASP A 145 3.14 28.76 1.18
CA ASP A 145 3.19 29.78 2.23
C ASP A 145 2.54 31.11 1.81
N ASN A 146 2.33 31.33 0.50
CA ASN A 146 1.65 32.50 -0.05
C ASN A 146 0.16 32.25 -0.35
N MET A 147 -0.36 31.06 -0.04
CA MET A 147 -1.80 30.78 -0.07
C MET A 147 -2.40 31.09 1.29
N PHE A 148 -3.50 31.84 1.32
CA PHE A 148 -4.13 32.29 2.56
C PHE A 148 -5.63 32.07 2.54
N GLY A 149 -6.21 31.84 3.72
CA GLY A 149 -7.66 31.79 3.93
C GLY A 149 -8.21 30.37 3.99
N PRO A 150 -9.46 30.13 3.54
CA PRO A 150 -10.12 28.83 3.70
C PRO A 150 -9.35 27.65 3.10
N VAL A 151 -8.55 27.91 2.05
CA VAL A 151 -7.72 26.89 1.39
C VAL A 151 -6.78 26.17 2.35
N GLU A 152 -6.26 26.85 3.38
CA GLU A 152 -5.30 26.27 4.35
C GLU A 152 -5.91 25.12 5.18
N SER A 153 -7.24 25.07 5.25
CA SER A 153 -7.99 24.01 5.92
C SER A 153 -8.43 22.88 5.00
N THR A 154 -8.20 23.01 3.69
CA THR A 154 -8.60 21.97 2.72
C THR A 154 -7.64 20.79 2.78
N ALA A 155 -8.20 19.59 2.56
CA ALA A 155 -7.40 18.37 2.54
C ALA A 155 -6.27 18.40 1.51
N ASN A 156 -6.53 18.95 0.31
CA ASN A 156 -5.54 19.01 -0.76
C ASN A 156 -4.39 19.96 -0.42
N TYR A 157 -4.66 21.13 0.19
CA TYR A 157 -3.59 22.02 0.67
C TYR A 157 -2.73 21.34 1.73
N LEU A 158 -3.36 20.76 2.75
CA LEU A 158 -2.66 20.09 3.85
C LEU A 158 -1.82 18.92 3.34
N TYR A 159 -2.36 18.15 2.39
CA TYR A 159 -1.64 17.09 1.68
C TYR A 159 -0.40 17.62 0.94
N GLN A 160 -0.56 18.66 0.10
CA GLN A 160 0.57 19.22 -0.66
C GLN A 160 1.64 19.80 0.27
N ARG A 161 1.23 20.44 1.39
CA ARG A 161 2.15 20.94 2.41
C ARG A 161 2.92 19.80 3.07
N ALA A 162 2.23 18.76 3.53
CA ALA A 162 2.87 17.58 4.11
C ALA A 162 3.86 16.92 3.14
N ALA A 163 3.44 16.69 1.90
CA ALA A 163 4.27 16.06 0.86
C ALA A 163 5.51 16.89 0.51
N THR A 164 5.38 18.22 0.49
CA THR A 164 6.49 19.15 0.21
C THR A 164 7.48 19.23 1.36
N ILE A 165 7.00 19.26 2.61
CA ILE A 165 7.88 19.24 3.79
C ILE A 165 8.62 17.90 3.86
N ALA A 166 7.93 16.79 3.58
CA ALA A 166 8.54 15.47 3.52
C ALA A 166 9.62 15.37 2.42
N SER A 167 9.39 15.93 1.24
CA SER A 167 10.39 15.92 0.15
C SER A 167 11.63 16.77 0.46
N LEU A 168 11.51 17.76 1.36
CA LEU A 168 12.61 18.58 1.85
C LEU A 168 13.35 17.96 3.06
N GLY A 169 12.91 16.79 3.54
CA GLY A 169 13.48 16.16 4.74
C GLY A 169 13.10 16.90 6.04
N GLY A 170 11.93 17.53 6.07
CA GLY A 170 11.40 18.19 7.27
C GLY A 170 11.06 17.22 8.39
N ASN A 171 10.60 17.78 9.53
CA ASN A 171 10.30 16.99 10.72
C ASN A 171 9.21 15.93 10.45
N PRO A 172 9.48 14.63 10.65
CA PRO A 172 8.50 13.57 10.40
C PRO A 172 7.20 13.71 11.21
N ASP A 173 7.24 14.26 12.43
CA ASP A 173 6.04 14.42 13.26
C ASP A 173 5.12 15.53 12.75
N GLU A 174 5.70 16.59 12.21
CA GLU A 174 4.95 17.66 11.53
C GLU A 174 4.26 17.12 10.26
N VAL A 175 4.98 16.32 9.47
CA VAL A 175 4.45 15.68 8.25
C VAL A 175 3.25 14.79 8.59
N VAL A 176 3.37 13.95 9.62
CA VAL A 176 2.27 13.08 10.08
C VAL A 176 1.07 13.92 10.52
N ALA A 177 1.27 14.94 11.35
CA ALA A 177 0.17 15.79 11.83
C ALA A 177 -0.55 16.52 10.67
N LEU A 178 0.17 16.93 9.63
CA LEU A 178 -0.43 17.53 8.45
C LEU A 178 -1.25 16.51 7.63
N TYR A 179 -0.76 15.29 7.47
CA TYR A 179 -1.55 14.23 6.82
C TYR A 179 -2.79 13.84 7.64
N GLU A 180 -2.69 13.76 8.96
CA GLU A 180 -3.84 13.51 9.84
C GLU A 180 -4.91 14.58 9.66
N ARG A 181 -4.52 15.86 9.72
CA ARG A 181 -5.44 16.99 9.46
C ARG A 181 -6.05 16.94 8.05
N ALA A 182 -5.28 16.52 7.04
CA ALA A 182 -5.80 16.35 5.69
C ALA A 182 -6.88 15.25 5.62
N VAL A 183 -6.66 14.12 6.30
CA VAL A 183 -7.63 13.01 6.40
C VAL A 183 -8.85 13.40 7.25
N GLU A 184 -8.68 14.23 8.28
CA GLU A 184 -9.82 14.79 9.03
C GLU A 184 -10.68 15.71 8.15
N ALA A 185 -10.05 16.54 7.32
CA ALA A 185 -10.75 17.44 6.40
C ALA A 185 -11.46 16.69 5.26
N ASP A 186 -10.85 15.63 4.73
CA ASP A 186 -11.46 14.71 3.77
C ASP A 186 -11.00 13.27 4.02
N PRO A 187 -11.85 12.43 4.66
CA PRO A 187 -11.55 11.02 4.90
C PRO A 187 -11.31 10.19 3.64
N GLY A 188 -11.70 10.70 2.46
CA GLY A 188 -11.49 10.08 1.16
C GLY A 188 -10.27 10.60 0.41
N HIS A 189 -9.41 11.43 1.00
CA HIS A 189 -8.27 11.98 0.28
C HIS A 189 -7.15 10.93 0.07
N ALA A 190 -7.15 10.26 -1.08
CA ALA A 190 -6.27 9.13 -1.38
C ALA A 190 -4.77 9.41 -1.16
N GLY A 191 -4.29 10.62 -1.53
CA GLY A 191 -2.89 11.01 -1.34
C GLY A 191 -2.48 11.15 0.13
N ALA A 192 -3.34 11.72 0.98
CA ALA A 192 -3.09 11.91 2.40
C ALA A 192 -3.17 10.58 3.16
N LEU A 193 -4.16 9.74 2.84
CA LEU A 193 -4.24 8.38 3.36
C LEU A 193 -2.98 7.58 3.01
N PHE A 194 -2.49 7.66 1.77
CA PHE A 194 -1.24 7.01 1.36
C PHE A 194 -0.02 7.58 2.10
N GLY A 195 0.10 8.90 2.20
CA GLY A 195 1.19 9.56 2.91
C GLY A 195 1.25 9.14 4.38
N LEU A 196 0.10 9.16 5.07
CA LEU A 196 -0.02 8.72 6.46
C LEU A 196 0.29 7.22 6.62
N ALA A 197 -0.17 6.38 5.67
CA ALA A 197 0.12 4.96 5.68
C ALA A 197 1.62 4.69 5.53
N LEU A 198 2.29 5.42 4.63
CA LEU A 198 3.72 5.31 4.39
C LEU A 198 4.54 5.72 5.62
N GLU A 199 4.17 6.81 6.29
CA GLU A 199 4.84 7.24 7.51
C GLU A 199 4.63 6.26 8.67
N ASN A 200 3.43 5.66 8.79
CA ASN A 200 3.17 4.61 9.76
C ASN A 200 3.97 3.33 9.47
N ASP A 201 4.03 2.90 8.21
CA ASP A 201 4.82 1.73 7.79
C ASP A 201 6.31 1.94 8.08
N ARG A 202 6.85 3.14 7.80
CA ARG A 202 8.24 3.51 8.13
C ARG A 202 8.56 3.44 9.62
N ARG A 203 7.56 3.70 10.48
CA ARG A 203 7.66 3.64 11.95
C ARG A 203 7.36 2.25 12.51
N GLY A 204 7.04 1.26 11.67
CA GLY A 204 6.71 -0.11 12.09
C GLY A 204 5.27 -0.30 12.59
N ASN A 205 4.39 0.70 12.40
CA ASN A 205 2.99 0.64 12.79
C ASN A 205 2.15 -0.15 11.76
N ASP A 206 2.50 -1.41 11.53
CA ASP A 206 1.98 -2.24 10.42
C ASP A 206 0.46 -2.40 10.39
N VAL A 207 -0.18 -2.49 11.55
CA VAL A 207 -1.65 -2.64 11.66
C VAL A 207 -2.35 -1.36 11.18
N GLN A 208 -1.85 -0.19 11.62
CA GLN A 208 -2.40 1.10 11.23
C GLN A 208 -2.10 1.40 9.75
N ALA A 209 -0.87 1.11 9.30
CA ALA A 209 -0.48 1.27 7.90
C ALA A 209 -1.37 0.43 6.97
N LEU A 210 -1.64 -0.83 7.31
CA LEU A 210 -2.55 -1.68 6.54
C LEU A 210 -3.94 -1.04 6.41
N GLN A 211 -4.54 -0.60 7.52
CA GLN A 211 -5.88 0.00 7.51
C GLN A 211 -5.91 1.26 6.62
N LEU A 212 -4.88 2.09 6.71
CA LEU A 212 -4.77 3.31 5.90
C LEU A 212 -4.57 2.99 4.41
N TYR A 213 -3.76 1.98 4.07
CA TYR A 213 -3.62 1.53 2.69
C TYR A 213 -4.93 0.95 2.13
N GLN A 214 -5.67 0.19 2.92
CA GLN A 214 -6.99 -0.31 2.55
C GLN A 214 -7.97 0.84 2.30
N ASN A 215 -8.00 1.84 3.17
CA ASN A 215 -8.84 3.02 3.00
C ASN A 215 -8.46 3.78 1.71
N ALA A 216 -7.17 4.00 1.46
CA ALA A 216 -6.69 4.65 0.23
C ALA A 216 -7.03 3.86 -1.04
N ALA A 217 -6.99 2.52 -0.96
CA ALA A 217 -7.35 1.63 -2.06
C ALA A 217 -8.87 1.53 -2.32
N ALA A 218 -9.71 1.94 -1.35
CA ALA A 218 -11.15 2.01 -1.49
C ALA A 218 -11.63 3.32 -2.15
N VAL A 219 -10.78 4.35 -2.21
CA VAL A 219 -11.07 5.60 -2.91
C VAL A 219 -10.90 5.41 -4.43
N PHE A 220 -11.74 6.07 -5.23
CA PHE A 220 -11.62 6.12 -6.68
C PHE A 220 -11.39 7.55 -7.21
N PRO A 221 -10.36 7.78 -8.06
CA PRO A 221 -9.34 6.82 -8.48
C PRO A 221 -8.41 6.48 -7.30
N SER A 222 -7.98 5.22 -7.24
CA SER A 222 -7.14 4.76 -6.13
C SER A 222 -5.71 5.24 -6.28
N HIS A 223 -5.05 5.51 -5.15
CA HIS A 223 -3.65 5.89 -5.18
C HIS A 223 -2.78 4.68 -5.60
N VAL A 224 -2.05 4.80 -6.70
CA VAL A 224 -1.21 3.71 -7.25
C VAL A 224 -0.24 3.18 -6.20
N GLY A 225 0.45 4.08 -5.49
CA GLY A 225 1.37 3.69 -4.42
C GLY A 225 0.69 2.94 -3.26
N ALA A 226 -0.59 3.23 -2.98
CA ALA A 226 -1.31 2.52 -1.93
C ALA A 226 -1.66 1.10 -2.36
N LEU A 227 -2.08 0.90 -3.61
CA LEU A 227 -2.33 -0.43 -4.17
C LEU A 227 -1.05 -1.27 -4.22
N LEU A 228 0.07 -0.69 -4.64
CA LEU A 228 1.35 -1.39 -4.67
C LEU A 228 1.79 -1.84 -3.27
N ASN A 229 1.74 -0.93 -2.28
CA ASN A 229 2.16 -1.25 -0.92
C ASN A 229 1.17 -2.20 -0.22
N LEU A 230 -0.13 -2.06 -0.46
CA LEU A 230 -1.13 -3.01 0.04
C LEU A 230 -0.89 -4.41 -0.53
N GLY A 231 -0.56 -4.52 -1.81
CA GLY A 231 -0.20 -5.79 -2.44
C GLY A 231 1.03 -6.41 -1.77
N LEU A 232 2.08 -5.62 -1.49
CA LEU A 232 3.27 -6.09 -0.81
C LEU A 232 2.97 -6.58 0.61
N LEU A 233 2.09 -5.88 1.34
CA LEU A 233 1.63 -6.31 2.66
C LEU A 233 0.81 -7.61 2.60
N HIS A 234 0.04 -7.83 1.53
CA HIS A 234 -0.67 -9.08 1.31
C HIS A 234 0.31 -10.24 0.99
N GLU A 235 1.31 -10.02 0.14
CA GLU A 235 2.39 -11.00 -0.10
C GLU A 235 3.12 -11.36 1.20
N ASP A 236 3.41 -10.37 2.04
CA ASP A 236 4.05 -10.57 3.34
C ASP A 236 3.27 -11.50 4.27
N ARG A 237 1.95 -11.55 4.09
CA ARG A 237 1.03 -12.42 4.83
C ARG A 237 0.72 -13.74 4.11
N GLY A 238 1.30 -13.97 2.94
CA GLY A 238 1.01 -15.12 2.08
C GLY A 238 -0.34 -15.03 1.36
N GLU A 239 -0.98 -13.86 1.35
CA GLU A 239 -2.27 -13.60 0.70
C GLU A 239 -2.06 -13.23 -0.79
N TYR A 240 -1.44 -14.12 -1.56
CA TYR A 240 -0.99 -13.84 -2.94
C TYR A 240 -2.12 -13.46 -3.91
N ASP A 241 -3.34 -13.95 -3.68
CA ASP A 241 -4.51 -13.60 -4.49
C ASP A 241 -4.91 -12.14 -4.32
N ARG A 242 -4.92 -11.67 -3.07
CA ARG A 242 -5.21 -10.28 -2.75
C ARG A 242 -4.12 -9.36 -3.28
N ALA A 243 -2.85 -9.80 -3.19
CA ALA A 243 -1.74 -9.08 -3.79
C ALA A 243 -1.90 -8.93 -5.30
N THR A 244 -2.16 -10.04 -5.99
CA THR A 244 -2.40 -10.08 -7.44
C THR A 244 -3.56 -9.16 -7.84
N HIS A 245 -4.65 -9.16 -7.07
CA HIS A 245 -5.77 -8.25 -7.29
C HIS A 245 -5.38 -6.77 -7.14
N CYS A 246 -4.57 -6.42 -6.13
CA CYS A 246 -4.06 -5.05 -5.98
C CYS A 246 -3.22 -4.62 -7.18
N TYR A 247 -2.32 -5.48 -7.68
CA TYR A 247 -1.48 -5.17 -8.83
C TYR A 247 -2.26 -5.10 -10.14
N GLN A 248 -3.26 -5.97 -10.32
CA GLN A 248 -4.15 -5.93 -11.47
C GLN A 248 -4.88 -4.58 -11.56
N ARG A 249 -5.41 -4.08 -10.44
CA ARG A 249 -6.08 -2.76 -10.40
C ARG A 249 -5.16 -1.61 -10.83
N VAL A 250 -3.85 -1.70 -10.53
CA VAL A 250 -2.87 -0.72 -11.05
C VAL A 250 -2.72 -0.87 -12.55
N LEU A 251 -2.56 -2.09 -13.05
CA LEU A 251 -2.37 -2.38 -14.48
C LEU A 251 -3.60 -2.08 -15.34
N ASP A 252 -4.80 -2.12 -14.76
CA ASP A 252 -6.03 -1.71 -15.46
C ASP A 252 -6.00 -0.22 -15.83
N SER A 253 -5.40 0.63 -14.98
CA SER A 253 -5.27 2.08 -15.20
C SER A 253 -3.93 2.45 -15.86
N TYR A 254 -2.87 1.73 -15.52
CA TYR A 254 -1.50 1.94 -15.96
C TYR A 254 -0.90 0.63 -16.51
N PRO A 255 -1.31 0.19 -17.73
CA PRO A 255 -0.89 -1.10 -18.28
C PRO A 255 0.63 -1.27 -18.42
N ASN A 256 1.35 -0.15 -18.46
CA ASN A 256 2.80 -0.08 -18.62
C ASN A 256 3.58 0.13 -17.31
N ASP A 257 2.92 0.11 -16.15
CA ASP A 257 3.60 0.20 -14.86
C ASP A 257 4.51 -1.03 -14.68
N LYS A 258 5.82 -0.78 -14.75
CA LYS A 258 6.84 -1.83 -14.66
C LYS A 258 6.85 -2.50 -13.29
N ARG A 259 6.60 -1.74 -12.21
CA ARG A 259 6.63 -2.24 -10.84
C ARG A 259 5.43 -3.14 -10.59
N ALA A 260 4.23 -2.69 -10.96
CA ALA A 260 3.00 -3.47 -10.82
C ALA A 260 3.09 -4.79 -11.60
N ARG A 261 3.57 -4.76 -12.85
CA ARG A 261 3.74 -5.97 -13.67
C ARG A 261 4.75 -6.94 -13.07
N MET A 262 5.84 -6.42 -12.51
CA MET A 262 6.86 -7.24 -11.86
C MET A 262 6.31 -7.88 -10.59
N TYR A 263 5.71 -7.10 -9.69
CA TYR A 263 5.13 -7.63 -8.46
C TYR A 263 3.99 -8.61 -8.71
N MET A 264 3.17 -8.38 -9.75
CA MET A 264 2.14 -9.34 -10.17
C MET A 264 2.74 -10.69 -10.56
N LYS A 265 3.82 -10.71 -11.35
CA LYS A 265 4.49 -11.97 -11.71
C LYS A 265 5.12 -12.65 -10.51
N ASP A 266 5.75 -11.90 -9.61
CA ASP A 266 6.34 -12.43 -8.38
C ASP A 266 5.27 -13.08 -7.49
N ALA A 267 4.15 -12.38 -7.29
CA ALA A 267 3.02 -12.86 -6.50
C ALA A 267 2.36 -14.09 -7.13
N GLN A 268 2.18 -14.10 -8.45
CA GLN A 268 1.66 -15.27 -9.18
C GLN A 268 2.60 -16.47 -9.07
N ALA A 269 3.91 -16.29 -9.29
CA ALA A 269 4.87 -17.39 -9.16
C ALA A 269 4.94 -17.94 -7.73
N SER A 270 4.84 -17.06 -6.72
CA SER A 270 4.82 -17.43 -5.31
C SER A 270 3.50 -18.13 -4.92
N GLY A 271 2.39 -17.69 -5.52
CA GLY A 271 1.09 -18.34 -5.41
C GLY A 271 1.03 -19.69 -6.11
N ASP A 272 1.58 -19.82 -7.33
CA ASP A 272 1.60 -21.05 -8.14
C ASP A 272 2.47 -22.15 -7.50
N MET A 273 3.49 -21.79 -6.70
CA MET A 273 4.19 -22.75 -5.84
C MET A 273 3.35 -23.23 -4.64
N TYR A 274 2.17 -22.65 -4.40
CA TYR A 274 1.29 -22.89 -3.24
C TYR A 274 -0.19 -23.10 -3.60
N TYR A 275 -0.54 -23.22 -4.89
CA TYR A 275 -1.92 -23.38 -5.32
C TYR A 275 -2.34 -24.86 -5.35
N ASP A 276 -2.35 -25.48 -4.17
CA ASP A 276 -3.24 -26.63 -3.94
C ASP A 276 -4.45 -26.12 -3.14
N GLU A 277 -5.57 -25.89 -3.83
CA GLU A 277 -6.85 -25.57 -3.18
C GLU A 277 -7.19 -26.56 -2.05
N GLU A 278 -6.74 -27.81 -2.14
CA GLU A 278 -6.91 -28.78 -1.07
C GLU A 278 -6.02 -28.48 0.14
N GLU A 279 -4.77 -28.06 -0.04
CA GLU A 279 -3.89 -27.69 1.07
C GLU A 279 -4.39 -26.43 1.77
N GLN A 280 -4.89 -25.43 1.05
CA GLN A 280 -5.46 -24.25 1.71
C GLN A 280 -6.75 -24.59 2.46
N LYS A 281 -7.65 -25.39 1.87
CA LYS A 281 -8.79 -25.95 2.61
C LYS A 281 -8.34 -26.81 3.80
N LYS A 282 -7.21 -27.53 3.72
CA LYS A 282 -6.62 -28.29 4.83
C LYS A 282 -6.05 -27.35 5.91
N ARG A 283 -5.36 -26.26 5.55
CA ARG A 283 -4.80 -25.26 6.47
C ARG A 283 -5.89 -24.45 7.17
N ASP A 284 -6.93 -24.03 6.47
CA ASP A 284 -8.07 -23.33 7.05
C ASP A 284 -8.86 -24.25 7.98
N ARG A 285 -9.08 -25.52 7.58
CA ARG A 285 -9.65 -26.54 8.47
C ARG A 285 -8.76 -26.78 9.69
N MET A 286 -7.44 -26.86 9.52
CA MET A 286 -6.49 -27.06 10.62
C MET A 286 -6.51 -25.87 11.59
N SER A 287 -6.52 -24.64 11.08
CA SER A 287 -6.62 -23.40 11.88
C SER A 287 -7.93 -23.35 12.69
N GLN A 288 -9.05 -23.75 12.07
CA GLN A 288 -10.32 -23.89 12.76
C GLN A 288 -10.26 -24.96 13.87
N VAL A 289 -9.61 -26.10 13.62
CA VAL A 289 -9.44 -27.15 14.64
C VAL A 289 -8.56 -26.67 15.80
N LEU A 290 -7.46 -25.99 15.52
CA LEU A 290 -6.55 -25.48 16.55
C LEU A 290 -7.15 -24.38 17.44
N SER A 291 -8.17 -23.67 16.95
CA SER A 291 -8.89 -22.64 17.72
C SER A 291 -10.04 -23.20 18.58
N ILE A 292 -10.33 -24.51 18.51
CA ILE A 292 -11.36 -25.13 19.35
C ILE A 292 -10.95 -25.01 20.84
N PRO A 293 -11.83 -24.49 21.71
CA PRO A 293 -11.60 -24.45 23.15
C PRO A 293 -11.45 -25.84 23.75
N VAL A 294 -10.50 -26.01 24.68
CA VAL A 294 -10.35 -27.29 25.42
C VAL A 294 -11.56 -27.61 26.30
N THR A 295 -12.43 -26.63 26.58
CA THR A 295 -13.69 -26.78 27.33
C THR A 295 -14.76 -27.54 26.56
N ASP A 296 -14.64 -27.63 25.24
CA ASP A 296 -15.63 -28.29 24.38
C ASP A 296 -15.52 -29.83 24.44
N PHE A 297 -14.52 -30.34 25.16
CA PHE A 297 -14.25 -31.76 25.33
C PHE A 297 -14.58 -32.25 26.73
N GLU A 298 -15.12 -33.47 26.81
CA GLU A 298 -15.44 -34.16 28.08
C GLU A 298 -14.16 -34.62 28.79
N LEU A 299 -13.49 -33.68 29.46
CA LEU A 299 -12.30 -33.94 30.27
C LEU A 299 -12.67 -34.10 31.75
N SER A 300 -11.88 -34.89 32.46
CA SER A 300 -12.04 -35.01 33.92
C SER A 300 -11.86 -33.64 34.60
N VAL A 301 -12.50 -33.45 35.75
CA VAL A 301 -12.42 -32.20 36.52
C VAL A 301 -10.96 -31.85 36.86
N ARG A 302 -10.10 -32.87 37.04
CA ARG A 302 -8.67 -32.71 37.28
C ARG A 302 -7.95 -32.13 36.06
N SER A 303 -8.15 -32.74 34.88
CA SER A 303 -7.52 -32.31 33.63
C SER A 303 -7.93 -30.87 33.26
N ARG A 304 -9.21 -30.50 33.42
CA ARG A 304 -9.69 -29.13 33.18
C ARG A 304 -9.05 -28.10 34.11
N ASN A 305 -9.03 -28.38 35.42
CA ASN A 305 -8.46 -27.45 36.40
C ASN A 305 -6.95 -27.26 36.19
N CYS A 306 -6.23 -28.31 35.75
CA CYS A 306 -4.82 -28.23 35.41
C CYS A 306 -4.58 -27.37 34.16
N LEU A 307 -5.32 -27.60 33.07
CA LEU A 307 -5.17 -26.83 31.82
C LEU A 307 -5.49 -25.35 32.02
N GLN A 308 -6.58 -25.04 32.73
CA GLN A 308 -6.94 -23.67 33.05
C GLN A 308 -5.86 -22.96 33.87
N LYS A 309 -5.24 -23.65 34.84
CA LYS A 309 -4.16 -23.10 35.66
C LYS A 309 -2.86 -22.87 34.87
N MET A 310 -2.64 -23.65 33.81
CA MET A 310 -1.51 -23.50 32.89
C MET A 310 -1.75 -22.46 31.79
N GLY A 311 -2.93 -21.81 31.76
CA GLY A 311 -3.28 -20.84 30.73
C GLY A 311 -3.54 -21.47 29.35
N ILE A 312 -3.75 -22.79 29.30
CA ILE A 312 -3.99 -23.54 28.07
C ILE A 312 -5.49 -23.52 27.79
N MET A 313 -5.90 -22.77 26.77
CA MET A 313 -7.31 -22.50 26.47
C MET A 313 -7.78 -23.17 25.18
N THR A 314 -6.88 -23.42 24.23
CA THR A 314 -7.20 -23.98 22.91
C THR A 314 -6.40 -25.25 22.60
N LEU A 315 -6.85 -26.02 21.60
CA LEU A 315 -6.06 -27.14 21.07
C LEU A 315 -4.70 -26.71 20.52
N GLY A 316 -4.61 -25.49 19.97
CA GLY A 316 -3.35 -24.91 19.49
C GLY A 316 -2.34 -24.69 20.61
N ASP A 317 -2.80 -24.24 21.78
CA ASP A 317 -1.94 -24.08 22.96
C ASP A 317 -1.41 -25.43 23.45
N LEU A 318 -2.25 -26.46 23.47
CA LEU A 318 -1.84 -27.83 23.81
C LEU A 318 -0.77 -28.37 22.85
N CYS A 319 -0.94 -28.18 21.54
CA CYS A 319 0.01 -28.68 20.54
C CYS A 319 1.41 -28.03 20.65
N ARG A 320 1.52 -26.87 21.30
CA ARG A 320 2.78 -26.16 21.55
C ARG A 320 3.42 -26.52 22.89
N CYS A 321 2.69 -27.16 23.79
CA CYS A 321 3.19 -27.66 25.06
C CYS A 321 3.78 -29.06 24.89
N SER A 322 4.93 -29.30 25.50
CA SER A 322 5.53 -30.62 25.56
C SER A 322 4.93 -31.47 26.67
N GLU A 323 5.01 -32.81 26.52
CA GLU A 323 4.58 -33.75 27.55
C GLU A 323 5.30 -33.53 28.90
N GLN A 324 6.58 -33.14 28.83
CA GLN A 324 7.40 -32.87 30.01
C GLN A 324 6.89 -31.62 30.77
N GLU A 325 6.42 -30.59 30.06
CA GLU A 325 5.86 -29.39 30.67
C GLU A 325 4.51 -29.66 31.35
N LEU A 326 3.66 -30.51 30.76
CA LEU A 326 2.40 -30.93 31.37
C LEU A 326 2.63 -31.77 32.63
N LEU A 327 3.54 -32.75 32.58
CA LEU A 327 3.88 -33.61 33.71
C LEU A 327 4.63 -32.90 34.84
N ALA A 328 5.30 -31.78 34.56
CA ALA A 328 5.93 -30.94 35.57
C ALA A 328 4.92 -30.17 36.44
N SER A 329 3.65 -30.10 36.04
CA SER A 329 2.61 -29.39 36.77
C SER A 329 2.14 -30.15 38.01
N LYS A 330 2.17 -29.48 39.17
CA LYS A 330 1.73 -30.04 40.46
C LYS A 330 0.23 -30.38 40.38
N ASN A 331 -0.09 -31.68 40.38
CA ASN A 331 -1.43 -32.30 40.25
C ASN A 331 -1.86 -32.76 38.84
N PHE A 332 -0.98 -32.66 37.84
CA PHE A 332 -1.18 -33.33 36.55
C PHE A 332 -0.59 -34.75 36.62
N GLY A 333 -1.33 -35.76 36.18
CA GLY A 333 -0.92 -37.16 36.32
C GLY A 333 -1.12 -37.97 35.04
N GLU A 334 -0.60 -39.20 35.02
CA GLU A 334 -0.57 -40.07 33.83
C GLU A 334 -1.96 -40.27 33.20
N THR A 335 -3.01 -40.40 34.02
CA THR A 335 -4.40 -40.52 33.56
C THR A 335 -4.89 -39.27 32.83
N SER A 336 -4.51 -38.08 33.30
CA SER A 336 -4.83 -36.81 32.64
C SER A 336 -4.05 -36.63 31.32
N LEU A 337 -2.83 -37.15 31.25
CA LEU A 337 -2.04 -37.15 30.02
C LEU A 337 -2.68 -38.03 28.94
N ILE A 338 -3.18 -39.22 29.32
CA ILE A 338 -3.90 -40.12 28.42
C ILE A 338 -5.18 -39.45 27.90
N GLU A 339 -5.98 -38.82 28.78
CA GLU A 339 -7.18 -38.06 28.40
C GLU A 339 -6.88 -36.97 27.36
N ILE A 340 -5.77 -36.23 27.52
CA ILE A 340 -5.36 -35.18 26.57
C ILE A 340 -4.90 -35.77 25.24
N ARG A 341 -4.13 -36.87 25.25
CA ARG A 341 -3.71 -37.55 24.02
C ARG A 341 -4.90 -38.10 23.24
N ASP A 342 -5.85 -38.72 23.91
CA ASP A 342 -7.05 -39.29 23.27
C ASP A 342 -7.92 -38.18 22.67
N MET A 343 -8.05 -37.06 23.37
CA MET A 343 -8.76 -35.88 22.88
C MET A 343 -8.07 -35.27 21.63
N LEU A 344 -6.75 -35.06 21.66
CA LEU A 344 -6.01 -34.53 20.51
C LEU A 344 -6.08 -35.49 19.31
N ARG A 345 -5.98 -36.80 19.57
CA ARG A 345 -6.07 -37.84 18.54
C ARG A 345 -7.46 -37.88 17.88
N SER A 346 -8.54 -37.59 18.63
CA SER A 346 -9.91 -37.49 18.08
C SER A 346 -10.07 -36.38 17.02
N LYS A 347 -9.14 -35.42 17.00
CA LYS A 347 -9.07 -34.32 16.03
C LYS A 347 -7.87 -34.42 15.08
N GLY A 348 -7.14 -35.54 15.11
CA GLY A 348 -5.97 -35.77 14.26
C GLY A 348 -4.75 -34.93 14.64
N LEU A 349 -4.61 -34.55 15.91
CA LEU A 349 -3.51 -33.75 16.44
C LEU A 349 -2.62 -34.58 17.39
N GLU A 350 -1.36 -34.20 17.51
CA GLU A 350 -0.41 -34.77 18.47
C GLU A 350 0.12 -33.72 19.45
N LEU A 351 0.39 -34.15 20.69
CA LEU A 351 0.89 -33.29 21.75
C LEU A 351 2.35 -32.90 21.48
N GLY A 352 2.69 -31.62 21.58
CA GLY A 352 4.06 -31.12 21.36
C GLY A 352 4.53 -31.07 19.90
N GLN A 353 3.64 -31.36 18.92
CA GLN A 353 3.98 -31.33 17.50
C GLN A 353 4.46 -29.95 16.99
N MET A 354 4.23 -28.87 17.75
CA MET A 354 4.67 -27.49 17.44
C MET A 354 5.68 -26.92 18.45
N ALA A 355 6.41 -27.76 19.20
CA ALA A 355 7.30 -27.31 20.29
C ALA A 355 8.66 -26.70 19.84
N ASN A 356 9.11 -26.97 18.60
CA ASN A 356 10.48 -26.63 18.14
C ASN A 356 10.65 -25.24 17.51
N GLU A 357 9.61 -24.41 17.39
CA GLU A 357 9.69 -23.09 16.72
C GLU A 357 10.46 -22.00 17.52
N LYS A 358 11.14 -22.35 18.62
CA LYS A 358 11.66 -21.39 19.61
C LYS A 358 13.18 -21.13 19.65
N GLN A 359 14.01 -21.68 18.76
CA GLN A 359 15.47 -21.49 18.85
C GLN A 359 16.12 -21.12 17.51
N ALA A 360 16.53 -19.85 17.36
CA ALA A 360 17.50 -19.40 16.36
C ALA A 360 18.79 -18.94 17.08
N ALA A 361 19.95 -19.36 16.57
CA ALA A 361 21.28 -19.29 17.18
C ALA A 361 22.02 -17.93 16.94
N PRO A 362 23.09 -17.60 17.70
CA PRO A 362 23.71 -16.27 17.71
C PRO A 362 24.83 -16.03 16.68
N GLU A 363 24.98 -14.76 16.30
CA GLU A 363 25.84 -14.21 15.24
C GLU A 363 27.34 -14.11 15.58
N VAL A 364 28.20 -14.15 14.56
CA VAL A 364 29.67 -13.96 14.64
C VAL A 364 30.05 -12.54 14.20
N ALA A 365 30.87 -11.85 15.00
CA ALA A 365 31.30 -10.47 14.81
C ALA A 365 32.43 -10.29 13.76
N TYR A 366 32.43 -9.16 13.05
CA TYR A 366 33.47 -8.72 12.09
C TYR A 366 34.35 -7.61 12.71
N ASP A 367 35.65 -7.65 12.44
CA ASP A 367 36.65 -6.72 12.95
C ASP A 367 36.71 -5.43 12.09
N THR A 368 36.41 -4.27 12.69
CA THR A 368 36.32 -2.95 12.03
C THR A 368 37.59 -2.10 12.15
N SER A 369 38.73 -2.71 12.46
CA SER A 369 39.99 -2.02 12.78
C SER A 369 40.69 -1.30 11.60
N GLY A 370 40.14 -1.32 10.38
CA GLY A 370 40.79 -0.77 9.18
C GLY A 370 40.10 0.40 8.46
N LEU A 371 38.99 0.94 8.97
CA LEU A 371 38.16 1.93 8.25
C LEU A 371 38.50 3.38 8.64
N SER A 372 38.42 4.30 7.67
CA SER A 372 38.58 5.73 7.92
C SER A 372 37.41 6.31 8.73
N PRO A 373 37.57 7.47 9.41
CA PRO A 373 36.51 8.08 10.23
C PRO A 373 35.22 8.37 9.44
N ASP A 374 35.34 8.74 8.17
CA ASP A 374 34.20 9.04 7.30
C ASP A 374 33.45 7.77 6.88
N GLU A 375 34.16 6.65 6.70
CA GLU A 375 33.56 5.35 6.38
C GLU A 375 32.88 4.73 7.61
N GLN A 376 33.43 4.91 8.82
CA GLN A 376 32.78 4.49 10.07
C GLN A 376 31.47 5.26 10.29
N ALA A 377 31.49 6.58 10.09
CA ALA A 377 30.29 7.40 10.21
C ALA A 377 29.20 7.05 9.18
N LEU A 378 29.56 6.46 8.03
CA LEU A 378 28.61 5.98 7.03
C LEU A 378 27.94 4.65 7.46
N LEU A 379 28.70 3.76 8.10
CA LEU A 379 28.19 2.46 8.56
C LEU A 379 27.26 2.58 9.78
N ASP A 380 27.46 3.60 10.61
CA ASP A 380 26.59 3.88 11.77
C ASP A 380 25.25 4.52 11.39
N ARG A 381 25.04 4.87 10.11
CA ARG A 381 23.79 5.48 9.66
C ARG A 381 22.62 4.49 9.72
N PRO A 382 21.42 4.97 10.05
CA PRO A 382 20.21 4.15 10.01
C PRO A 382 19.93 3.61 8.60
N ILE A 383 19.49 2.36 8.52
CA ILE A 383 19.14 1.72 7.25
C ILE A 383 17.97 2.42 6.53
N ALA A 384 17.17 3.20 7.26
CA ALA A 384 16.09 4.01 6.72
C ALA A 384 16.59 5.05 5.70
N GLU A 385 17.84 5.53 5.83
CA GLU A 385 18.42 6.52 4.90
C GLU A 385 18.63 5.96 3.48
N LEU A 386 18.86 4.64 3.34
CA LEU A 386 19.03 4.00 2.03
C LEU A 386 17.76 4.04 1.16
N SER A 387 16.62 4.49 1.72
CA SER A 387 15.37 4.69 0.99
C SER A 387 14.95 3.44 0.19
N LEU A 388 15.16 2.26 0.79
CA LEU A 388 14.83 0.95 0.21
C LEU A 388 13.32 0.80 -0.04
N SER A 389 12.91 -0.16 -0.88
CA SER A 389 11.49 -0.53 -1.00
C SER A 389 10.93 -1.05 0.32
N VAL A 390 9.60 -1.09 0.45
CA VAL A 390 8.91 -1.66 1.61
C VAL A 390 9.36 -3.12 1.83
N ARG A 391 9.44 -3.91 0.75
CA ARG A 391 9.89 -5.31 0.78
C ARG A 391 11.32 -5.44 1.32
N ALA A 392 12.25 -4.64 0.79
CA ALA A 392 13.63 -4.65 1.25
C ALA A 392 13.76 -4.16 2.70
N ARG A 393 13.10 -3.07 3.10
CA ARG A 393 13.09 -2.59 4.49
C ARG A 393 12.53 -3.62 5.47
N LYS A 394 11.41 -4.27 5.15
CA LYS A 394 10.81 -5.27 6.05
C LYS A 394 11.70 -6.48 6.23
N CYS A 395 12.43 -6.88 5.19
CA CYS A 395 13.49 -7.88 5.33
C CYS A 395 14.58 -7.41 6.30
N MET A 396 15.06 -6.17 6.19
CA MET A 396 16.05 -5.62 7.14
C MET A 396 15.55 -5.69 8.58
N VAL A 397 14.31 -5.27 8.83
CA VAL A 397 13.70 -5.34 10.17
C VAL A 397 13.59 -6.78 10.67
N ARG A 398 13.16 -7.74 9.82
CA ARG A 398 13.07 -9.16 10.20
C ARG A 398 14.41 -9.78 10.53
N LEU A 399 15.45 -9.36 9.81
CA LEU A 399 16.84 -9.81 10.02
C LEU A 399 17.54 -9.04 11.15
N GLY A 400 16.83 -8.14 11.84
CA GLY A 400 17.39 -7.33 12.93
C GLY A 400 18.40 -6.28 12.47
N ILE A 401 18.40 -5.94 11.18
CA ILE A 401 19.33 -5.01 10.56
C ILE A 401 18.77 -3.59 10.68
N SER A 402 19.43 -2.79 11.50
CA SER A 402 19.07 -1.42 11.85
C SER A 402 20.01 -0.38 11.25
N THR A 403 21.26 -0.76 10.95
CA THR A 403 22.29 0.13 10.39
C THR A 403 22.80 -0.34 9.04
N ILE A 404 23.37 0.58 8.26
CA ILE A 404 24.05 0.25 6.99
C ILE A 404 25.22 -0.71 7.24
N GLY A 405 25.92 -0.56 8.38
CA GLY A 405 27.01 -1.45 8.79
C GLY A 405 26.56 -2.89 9.02
N GLU A 406 25.39 -3.12 9.59
CA GLU A 406 24.82 -4.46 9.76
C GLU A 406 24.42 -5.08 8.41
N LEU A 407 23.93 -4.27 7.47
CA LEU A 407 23.55 -4.74 6.14
C LEU A 407 24.75 -5.21 5.32
N VAL A 408 25.84 -4.44 5.32
CA VAL A 408 27.09 -4.78 4.61
C VAL A 408 27.70 -6.09 5.11
N ARG A 409 27.39 -6.50 6.35
CA ARG A 409 27.87 -7.78 6.93
C ARG A 409 27.14 -9.00 6.39
N ARG A 410 25.98 -8.84 5.74
CA ARG A 410 25.18 -9.93 5.18
C ARG A 410 25.64 -10.30 3.78
N THR A 411 25.51 -11.57 3.45
CA THR A 411 25.68 -12.05 2.07
C THR A 411 24.38 -11.93 1.29
N GLY A 412 24.45 -11.91 -0.05
CA GLY A 412 23.24 -11.93 -0.87
C GLY A 412 22.38 -13.17 -0.63
N ASP A 413 23.00 -14.31 -0.36
CA ASP A 413 22.30 -15.57 -0.07
C ASP A 413 21.59 -15.53 1.29
N GLU A 414 22.23 -14.98 2.33
CA GLU A 414 21.60 -14.76 3.65
C GLU A 414 20.36 -13.87 3.56
N LEU A 415 20.38 -12.87 2.68
CA LEU A 415 19.21 -12.02 2.45
C LEU A 415 18.12 -12.78 1.68
N LEU A 416 18.48 -13.63 0.71
CA LEU A 416 17.55 -14.44 -0.08
C LEU A 416 16.90 -15.58 0.72
N GLU A 417 17.49 -16.03 1.82
CA GLU A 417 16.87 -16.97 2.75
C GLU A 417 15.70 -16.34 3.52
N CYS A 418 15.62 -15.01 3.58
CA CYS A 418 14.53 -14.32 4.24
C CYS A 418 13.22 -14.48 3.44
N LYS A 419 12.16 -14.93 4.13
CA LYS A 419 10.83 -15.10 3.53
C LYS A 419 10.36 -13.80 2.88
N ASN A 420 9.86 -13.91 1.64
CA ASN A 420 9.39 -12.80 0.81
C ASN A 420 10.48 -11.78 0.40
N PHE A 421 11.76 -12.16 0.49
CA PHE A 421 12.88 -11.39 -0.09
C PHE A 421 13.38 -12.05 -1.36
N GLY A 422 13.13 -11.40 -2.50
CA GLY A 422 13.51 -11.91 -3.82
C GLY A 422 14.80 -11.30 -4.38
N VAL A 423 15.27 -11.85 -5.49
CA VAL A 423 16.46 -11.38 -6.25
C VAL A 423 16.33 -9.91 -6.65
N THR A 424 15.11 -9.41 -6.86
CA THR A 424 14.81 -8.00 -7.15
C THR A 424 15.09 -7.07 -5.97
N SER A 425 14.68 -7.45 -4.76
CA SER A 425 15.03 -6.70 -3.55
C SER A 425 16.52 -6.77 -3.25
N LEU A 426 17.17 -7.89 -3.56
CA LEU A 426 18.62 -8.01 -3.46
C LEU A 426 19.34 -7.06 -4.43
N ASN A 427 18.88 -6.98 -5.68
CA ASN A 427 19.46 -6.08 -6.68
C ASN A 427 19.25 -4.61 -6.31
N GLU A 428 18.07 -4.26 -5.79
CA GLU A 428 17.81 -2.92 -5.25
C GLU A 428 18.77 -2.58 -4.11
N VAL A 429 18.96 -3.48 -3.15
CA VAL A 429 19.90 -3.30 -2.04
C VAL A 429 21.32 -3.09 -2.57
N ARG A 430 21.77 -3.90 -3.53
CA ARG A 430 23.07 -3.76 -4.18
C ARG A 430 23.24 -2.42 -4.88
N GLU A 431 22.24 -2.00 -5.67
CA GLU A 431 22.26 -0.72 -6.39
C GLU A 431 22.36 0.45 -5.40
N LYS A 432 21.57 0.42 -4.33
CA LYS A 432 21.61 1.44 -3.28
C LYS A 432 22.95 1.46 -2.57
N LEU A 433 23.48 0.31 -2.14
CA LEU A 433 24.81 0.26 -1.51
C LEU A 433 25.91 0.78 -2.45
N THR A 434 25.84 0.43 -3.74
CA THR A 434 26.81 0.89 -4.75
C THR A 434 26.82 2.41 -4.88
N SER A 435 25.66 3.08 -4.75
CA SER A 435 25.58 4.55 -4.78
C SER A 435 26.31 5.23 -3.60
N TYR A 436 26.59 4.49 -2.53
CA TYR A 436 27.39 4.90 -1.38
C TYR A 436 28.81 4.31 -1.39
N ASN A 437 29.26 3.73 -2.50
CA ASN A 437 30.52 2.98 -2.63
C ASN A 437 30.65 1.81 -1.63
N LEU A 438 29.52 1.21 -1.23
CA LEU A 438 29.45 0.04 -0.36
C LEU A 438 29.01 -1.20 -1.16
N LYS A 439 29.31 -2.38 -0.61
CA LYS A 439 28.91 -3.67 -1.16
C LYS A 439 28.46 -4.63 -0.07
N LEU A 440 27.66 -5.63 -0.42
CA LEU A 440 27.36 -6.73 0.49
C LEU A 440 28.60 -7.62 0.68
N ARG A 441 28.64 -8.36 1.78
CA ARG A 441 29.70 -9.33 2.03
C ARG A 441 29.67 -10.41 0.96
N GLY A 442 30.76 -10.52 0.19
CA GLY A 442 30.91 -11.52 -0.86
C GLY A 442 30.67 -11.01 -2.30
N ASP A 443 30.26 -9.74 -2.46
CA ASP A 443 30.20 -9.01 -3.75
C ASP A 443 31.43 -8.10 -3.97
#